data_AF-A0A9X2CQH7-F1
#
_entry.id   AF-A0A9X2CQH7-F1
#
_cell.length_a   1.000
_cell.length_b   1.000
_cell.length_c   1.000
_cell.angle_alpha   90.00
_cell.angle_beta   90.00
_cell.angle_gamma   90.00
#
_symmetry.space_group_name_H-M   'P 1'
#
loop_
_entity.id
_entity.type
_entity.pdbx_description
1 polymer ?
#
loop_
_entity_poly.entity_id
_entity_poly.type
_entity_poly.pdbx_seq_one_letter_code
_entity_poly.pdbx_strand_id
1 'polypeptide(L)' 'MDKVLIDTDVILDFFYDREPFAEFATDLLNLCEASQIKGYTTPVIICNVYYLLRKTAKHDIIIEKIKQL' A
#
# COMPACT_ATOMS: atom_id res chain seq x y z
N MET A 1 -14.15 12.12 10.36
CA MET A 1 -13.01 11.65 9.55
C MET A 1 -12.99 10.15 9.62
N ASP A 2 -13.25 9.52 8.48
CA ASP A 2 -13.37 8.08 8.41
C ASP A 2 -12.02 7.41 8.67
N LYS A 3 -12.08 6.22 9.27
CA LYS A 3 -10.91 5.42 9.62
C LYS A 3 -10.99 4.13 8.84
N VAL A 4 -9.99 3.86 8.02
CA VAL A 4 -9.96 2.69 7.14
C VAL A 4 -8.73 1.85 7.45
N LEU A 5 -8.91 0.53 7.46
CA LEU A 5 -7.80 -0.42 7.49
C LEU A 5 -7.50 -0.81 6.04
N ILE A 6 -6.29 -0.52 5.58
CA ILE A 6 -5.82 -0.80 4.22
C ILE A 6 -5.17 -2.18 4.24
N ASP A 7 -5.79 -3.13 3.53
CA ASP A 7 -5.30 -4.49 3.40
C ASP A 7 -4.20 -4.62 2.33
N THR A 8 -3.54 -5.78 2.33
CA THR A 8 -2.44 -6.14 1.45
C THR A 8 -2.78 -5.91 -0.03
N ASP A 9 -3.97 -6.34 -0.47
CA ASP A 9 -4.35 -6.24 -1.88
C ASP A 9 -4.38 -4.80 -2.39
N VAL A 10 -4.94 -3.86 -1.62
CA VAL A 10 -5.00 -2.44 -2.01
C VAL A 10 -3.60 -1.85 -2.14
N ILE A 11 -2.70 -2.18 -1.20
CA ILE A 11 -1.30 -1.72 -1.26
C ILE A 11 -0.58 -2.32 -2.48
N LEU A 12 -0.87 -3.58 -2.83
CA LEU A 12 -0.30 -4.21 -4.01
C LEU A 12 -0.89 -3.67 -5.30
N ASP A 13 -2.18 -3.31 -5.32
CA ASP A 13 -2.82 -2.71 -6.48
C ASP A 13 -2.16 -1.38 -6.84
N PHE A 14 -1.78 -0.61 -5.82
CA PHE A 14 -0.95 0.60 -5.97
C PHE A 14 0.48 0.30 -6.44
N PHE A 15 1.19 -0.67 -5.83
CA PHE A 15 2.59 -0.91 -6.19
C PHE A 15 2.80 -1.60 -7.54
N TYR A 16 1.84 -2.38 -8.00
CA TYR A 16 1.94 -3.20 -9.22
C TYR A 16 1.04 -2.72 -10.36
N ASP A 17 0.34 -1.60 -10.19
CA ASP A 17 -0.63 -1.10 -11.17
C ASP A 17 -1.64 -2.20 -11.59
N ARG A 18 -2.19 -2.92 -10.60
CA ARG A 18 -3.09 -4.06 -10.87
C ARG A 18 -4.48 -3.56 -11.27
N GLU A 19 -4.81 -3.74 -12.54
CA GLU A 19 -6.16 -3.51 -13.04
C GLU A 19 -7.16 -4.55 -12.50
N PRO A 20 -8.42 -4.15 -12.20
CA PRO A 20 -9.02 -2.82 -12.44
C PRO A 20 -8.91 -1.85 -11.24
N PHE A 21 -8.08 -2.16 -10.23
CA PHE A 21 -8.12 -1.47 -8.93
C PHE A 21 -6.98 -0.48 -8.69
N ALA A 22 -6.03 -0.36 -9.61
CA ALA A 22 -4.87 0.51 -9.49
C ALA A 22 -5.24 1.98 -9.23
N GLU A 23 -6.18 2.51 -10.02
CA GLU A 23 -6.65 3.90 -9.89
C GLU A 23 -7.35 4.13 -8.54
N PHE A 24 -8.25 3.22 -8.15
CA PHE A 24 -8.95 3.31 -6.87
C PHE A 24 -8.00 3.23 -5.66
N ALA A 25 -6.97 2.39 -5.72
CA ALA A 25 -5.96 2.30 -4.68
C ALA A 25 -5.13 3.58 -4.57
N THR A 26 -4.77 4.16 -5.71
CA THR A 26 -4.05 5.45 -5.79
C THR A 26 -4.87 6.58 -5.17
N ASP A 27 -6.14 6.68 -5.55
CA ASP A 27 -7.06 7.69 -5.02
C ASP A 27 -7.25 7.55 -3.49
N LEU A 28 -7.38 6.31 -2.99
CA LEU A 28 -7.48 6.06 -1.55
C LEU A 28 -6.25 6.55 -0.79
N LEU A 29 -5.05 6.29 -1.32
CA LEU A 29 -3.80 6.74 -0.69
C LEU A 29 -3.64 8.26 -0.76
N ASN A 30 -4.04 8.90 -1.88
CA ASN A 30 -4.07 10.35 -2.01
C ASN A 30 -5.02 11.01 -1.00
N LEU A 31 -6.17 10.40 -0.71
CA LEU A 31 -7.08 10.87 0.34
C LEU A 31 -6.46 10.77 1.74
N CYS A 32 -5.64 9.75 1.99
CA CYS A 32 -4.87 9.64 3.23
C CYS A 32 -3.78 10.72 3.32
N GLU A 33 -3.02 10.94 2.25
CA GLU A 33 -1.98 11.97 2.16
C GLU A 33 -2.57 13.37 2.37
N ALA A 34 -3.71 13.66 1.74
CA ALA A 34 -4.46 14.90 1.90
C ALA A 34 -5.16 15.03 3.27
N SER A 35 -4.98 14.07 4.19
CA SER A 35 -5.60 14.04 5.53
C SER A 35 -7.13 14.12 5.51
N GLN A 36 -7.79 13.67 4.43
CA GLN A 36 -9.24 13.63 4.32
C GLN A 36 -9.84 12.38 4.99
N ILE A 37 -9.09 11.28 4.96
CA ILE A 37 -9.38 10.04 5.69
C ILE A 37 -8.15 9.61 6.49
N LYS A 38 -8.34 8.77 7.50
CA LYS A 38 -7.23 8.20 8.28
C LYS A 38 -7.01 6.74 7.92
N GLY A 39 -5.97 6.49 7.14
CA GLY A 39 -5.49 5.15 6.81
C GLY A 39 -4.75 4.50 7.97
N TYR A 40 -4.97 3.21 8.14
CA TYR A 40 -4.24 2.34 9.06
C TYR A 40 -3.82 1.08 8.32
N THR A 41 -2.74 0.45 8.77
CA THR A 41 -2.37 -0.90 8.37
C THR A 41 -1.88 -1.67 9.60
N THR A 42 -1.58 -2.96 9.45
CA THR A 42 -1.04 -3.78 10.53
C THR A 42 0.37 -4.29 10.20
N PRO A 43 1.18 -4.64 11.21
CA PRO A 43 2.48 -5.26 10.97
C PRO A 43 2.40 -6.52 10.09
N VAL A 44 1.33 -7.31 10.22
CA VAL A 44 1.13 -8.51 9.39
C VAL A 44 0.88 -8.16 7.93
N ILE A 45 0.08 -7.13 7.66
CA ILE A 45 -0.16 -6.64 6.29
C ILE A 45 1.15 -6.13 5.68
N ILE A 46 1.95 -5.36 6.41
CA ILE A 46 3.27 -4.91 5.95
C ILE A 46 4.20 -6.09 5.64
N CYS A 47 4.22 -7.13 6.48
CA CYS A 47 4.99 -8.36 6.21
C CYS A 47 4.53 -9.06 4.93
N ASN A 48 3.22 -9.12 4.67
CA ASN A 48 2.66 -9.73 3.46
C ASN A 48 3.03 -8.93 2.20
N VAL A 49 2.90 -7.59 2.25
CA VAL A 49 3.33 -6.69 1.17
C VAL A 49 4.82 -6.90 0.89
N TYR A 50 5.67 -6.86 1.92
CA TYR A 50 7.11 -7.10 1.78
C TYR A 50 7.41 -8.45 1.13
N TYR A 51 6.79 -9.53 1.62
CA TYR A 51 6.98 -10.87 1.10
C TYR A 51 6.65 -10.97 -0.40
N LEU A 52 5.57 -10.33 -0.85
CA LEU A 52 5.13 -10.36 -2.24
C LEU A 52 5.99 -9.47 -3.14
N LEU A 53 6.33 -8.26 -2.69
CA LEU A 53 7.20 -7.34 -3.43
C LEU A 53 8.64 -7.89 -3.57
N ARG A 54 9.14 -8.65 -2.60
CA ARG A 54 10.46 -9.28 -2.69
C ARG A 54 10.59 -10.36 -3.77
N LYS A 55 9.49 -10.86 -4.30
CA LYS A 55 9.55 -11.83 -5.41
C LYS A 55 10.02 -11.19 -6.71
N THR A 56 9.90 -9.87 -6.84
CA THR A 56 10.13 -9.15 -8.11
C THR A 56 11.23 -8.08 -8.00
N ALA A 57 11.56 -7.58 -6.80
CA ALA A 57 12.62 -6.58 -6.61
C ALA A 57 13.47 -6.83 -5.35
N LYS A 58 14.68 -6.24 -5.32
CA LYS A 58 15.69 -6.41 -4.26
C LYS A 58 15.24 -5.82 -2.92
N HIS A 59 15.83 -6.32 -1.82
CA HIS A 59 15.51 -5.92 -0.45
C HIS A 59 15.52 -4.40 -0.25
N ASP A 60 16.62 -3.75 -0.64
CA ASP A 60 16.81 -2.32 -0.38
C ASP A 60 15.71 -1.47 -1.03
N ILE A 61 15.38 -1.79 -2.29
CA ILE A 61 14.30 -1.12 -3.05
C ILE A 61 12.95 -1.30 -2.35
N ILE A 62 12.64 -2.52 -1.87
CA ILE A 62 11.36 -2.79 -1.21
C ILE A 62 11.25 -2.07 0.13
N ILE A 63 12.33 -2.02 0.91
CA ILE A 63 12.34 -1.30 2.18
C ILE A 63 12.17 0.21 1.95
N GLU A 64 12.82 0.78 0.92
CA GLU A 64 12.63 2.19 0.56
C GLU A 64 11.17 2.49 0.18
N LYS A 65 10.53 1.62 -0.62
CA LYS A 65 9.13 1.76 -0.99
C LYS A 65 8.17 1.63 0.20
N ILE A 66 8.36 0.64 1.08
CA ILE A 66 7.49 0.44 2.24
C ILE A 66 7.60 1.59 3.24
N LYS A 67 8.78 2.23 3.37
CA LYS A 67 8.97 3.41 4.24
C LYS A 67 8.23 4.66 3.75
N GLN A 68 7.73 4.67 2.52
CA GLN A 68 6.94 5.77 1.96
C GLN A 68 5.44 5.64 2.27
N LEU A 69 4.99 4.49 2.77
CA LEU A 69 3.64 4.28 3.30
C LEU A 69 3.51 4.88 4.70
#